data_AF-A0A954Q0K7-F1
#
_entry.id   AF-A0A954Q0K7-F1
#
_cell.length_a   1.000
_cell.length_b   1.000
_cell.length_c   1.000
_cell.angle_alpha   90.00
_cell.angle_beta   90.00
_cell.angle_gamma   90.00
#
_symmetry.space_group_name_H-M   'P 1'
#
loop_
_entity.id
_entity.type
_entity.pdbx_description
1 polymer ?
#
loop_
_entity_poly.entity_id
_entity_poly.type
_entity_poly.pdbx_seq_one_letter_code
_entity_poly.pdbx_strand_id
1 'polypeptide(L)'
;MIIERLNLTAFGRFSDLALDLSAGPRRLHLVYGPNESGKSTCLRAISSLLFGIPSRTVDNFLHGNAKLRVGATLMDDRGQRLTVIRRKNGKSKLHAEDDKTPIDPSQLEQMLGGIDEDAFHHRFGLSHEQLVAGGQAILESKGELGEILFAAGAGVGRLKAIQFELENESKELFLERGKKTINS
;
A
#
# COMPACT_ATOMS: atom_id res chain seq x y z
N MET A 1 11.52 -1.32 -6.25
CA MET A 1 10.91 -0.01 -6.60
C MET A 1 10.54 0.76 -5.33
N ILE A 2 10.84 2.06 -5.30
CA ILE A 2 10.48 3.03 -4.27
C ILE A 2 9.65 4.15 -4.93
N ILE A 3 8.61 4.64 -4.26
CA ILE A 3 7.88 5.85 -4.68
C ILE A 3 8.51 7.03 -3.94
N GLU A 4 9.19 7.93 -4.66
CA GLU A 4 9.81 9.13 -4.06
C GLU A 4 8.87 10.33 -4.03
N ARG A 5 7.87 10.36 -4.91
CA ARG A 5 6.84 11.41 -4.93
C ARG A 5 5.54 10.86 -5.50
N LEU A 6 4.41 11.25 -4.92
CA LEU A 6 3.07 10.96 -5.45
C LEU A 6 2.38 12.29 -5.80
N ASN A 7 1.92 12.42 -7.04
CA ASN A 7 1.20 13.59 -7.55
C ASN A 7 -0.25 13.20 -7.85
N LEU A 8 -1.17 13.69 -7.05
CA LEU A 8 -2.62 13.51 -7.17
C LEU A 8 -3.22 14.76 -7.84
N THR A 9 -2.83 14.97 -9.11
CA THR A 9 -3.21 16.14 -9.92
C THR A 9 -4.73 16.25 -10.09
N ALA A 10 -5.39 15.14 -10.45
CA ALA A 10 -6.84 15.08 -10.57
C ALA A 10 -7.31 13.64 -10.35
N PHE A 11 -7.60 13.28 -9.10
CA PHE A 11 -8.00 11.91 -8.74
C PHE A 11 -8.83 11.87 -7.45
N GLY A 12 -10.03 11.28 -7.51
CA GLY A 12 -10.95 11.22 -6.39
C GLY A 12 -11.26 12.63 -5.86
N ARG A 13 -11.01 12.85 -4.56
CA ARG A 13 -11.21 14.15 -3.91
C ARG A 13 -10.05 15.14 -4.10
N PHE A 14 -8.93 14.69 -4.67
CA PHE A 14 -7.71 15.48 -4.72
C PHE A 14 -7.63 16.30 -5.99
N SER A 15 -7.16 17.54 -5.83
CA SER A 15 -6.82 18.48 -6.90
C SER A 15 -5.44 19.04 -6.58
N ASP A 16 -4.47 18.75 -7.43
CA ASP A 16 -3.09 19.24 -7.34
C ASP A 16 -2.38 18.99 -5.99
N LEU A 17 -2.64 17.84 -5.36
CA LEU A 17 -1.92 17.43 -4.16
C LEU A 17 -0.63 16.70 -4.54
N ALA A 18 0.52 17.17 -4.03
CA ALA A 18 1.79 16.47 -4.15
C ALA A 18 2.28 16.02 -2.77
N LEU A 19 2.67 14.74 -2.67
CA LEU A 19 3.28 14.16 -1.48
C LEU A 19 4.74 13.83 -1.78
N ASP A 20 5.65 14.48 -1.05
CA ASP A 20 7.06 14.15 -1.08
C ASP A 20 7.32 12.95 -0.15
N LEU A 21 7.82 11.86 -0.74
CA LEU A 21 8.15 10.60 -0.09
C LEU A 21 9.65 10.27 -0.24
N SER A 22 10.46 11.27 -0.61
CA SER A 22 11.91 11.11 -0.81
C SER A 22 12.70 11.23 0.50
N ALA A 23 12.15 11.95 1.48
CA ALA A 23 12.82 12.31 2.72
C ALA A 23 12.63 11.30 3.86
N GLY A 24 13.53 11.35 4.85
CA GLY A 24 13.39 10.67 6.14
C GLY A 24 14.29 9.45 6.33
N PRO A 25 14.75 9.19 7.57
CA PRO A 25 15.57 8.02 7.86
C PRO A 25 14.74 6.75 7.60
N ARG A 26 15.27 5.85 6.78
CA ARG A 26 14.65 4.56 6.42
C ARG A 26 13.36 4.64 5.57
N ARG A 27 12.98 5.82 5.06
CA ARG A 27 11.84 6.01 4.11
C ARG A 27 10.52 5.39 4.57
N LEU A 28 10.24 5.48 5.87
CA LEU A 28 8.95 5.12 6.47
C LEU A 28 8.07 6.38 6.56
N HIS A 29 6.91 6.35 5.91
CA HIS A 29 5.97 7.48 5.90
C HIS A 29 4.65 7.07 6.57
N LEU A 30 4.24 7.83 7.60
CA LEU A 30 2.94 7.66 8.25
C LEU A 30 1.96 8.72 7.75
N VAL A 31 0.97 8.29 6.96
CA VAL A 31 -0.14 9.15 6.53
C VAL A 31 -1.33 8.92 7.46
N TYR A 32 -1.58 9.86 8.37
CA TYR A 32 -2.68 9.78 9.33
C TYR A 32 -3.75 10.84 9.07
N GLY A 33 -4.98 10.57 9.49
CA GLY A 33 -6.09 11.49 9.41
C GLY A 33 -7.41 10.79 9.74
N PRO A 34 -8.52 11.53 9.90
CA PRO A 34 -9.84 10.97 10.13
C PRO A 34 -10.28 9.97 9.05
N ASN A 35 -11.37 9.23 9.30
CA ASN A 35 -12.04 8.54 8.21
C ASN A 35 -12.39 9.53 7.09
N GLU A 36 -12.42 9.04 5.85
CA GLU A 36 -12.69 9.86 4.65
C GLU A 36 -11.61 10.90 4.30
N SER A 37 -10.50 10.96 5.04
CA SER A 37 -9.37 11.87 4.74
C SER A 37 -8.67 11.60 3.40
N GLY A 38 -9.06 10.53 2.69
CA GLY A 38 -8.53 10.17 1.38
C GLY A 38 -7.40 9.14 1.40
N LYS A 39 -7.09 8.51 2.55
CA LYS A 39 -6.06 7.44 2.64
C LYS A 39 -6.33 6.29 1.66
N SER A 40 -7.55 5.75 1.65
CA SER A 40 -7.94 4.70 0.71
C SER A 40 -7.92 5.21 -0.75
N THR A 41 -8.24 6.48 -0.97
CA THR A 41 -8.12 7.12 -2.29
C THR A 41 -6.67 7.21 -2.75
N CYS A 42 -5.71 7.50 -1.86
CA CYS A 42 -4.28 7.48 -2.17
C CYS A 42 -3.83 6.08 -2.59
N LEU A 43 -4.24 5.02 -1.87
CA LEU A 43 -3.89 3.65 -2.23
C LEU A 43 -4.46 3.26 -3.61
N ARG A 44 -5.73 3.61 -3.89
CA ARG A 44 -6.33 3.40 -5.21
C ARG A 44 -5.64 4.21 -6.30
N ALA A 45 -5.17 5.41 -6.00
CA ALA A 45 -4.42 6.24 -6.94
C ALA A 45 -3.05 5.61 -7.27
N ILE A 46 -2.35 5.06 -6.26
CA ILE A 46 -1.10 4.32 -6.47
C ILE A 46 -1.35 3.08 -7.33
N SER A 47 -2.35 2.25 -6.98
CA SER A 47 -2.70 1.08 -7.80
C SER A 47 -3.06 1.49 -9.24
N SER A 48 -3.90 2.53 -9.37
CA SER A 48 -4.29 3.08 -10.67
C SER A 48 -3.10 3.56 -11.48
N LEU A 49 -2.10 4.19 -10.86
CA LEU A 49 -0.88 4.64 -11.50
C LEU A 49 -0.03 3.45 -12.00
N LEU A 50 0.13 2.43 -11.18
CA LEU A 50 1.00 1.29 -11.47
C LEU A 50 0.38 0.39 -12.54
N PHE A 51 -0.90 0.04 -12.40
CA PHE A 51 -1.54 -1.02 -13.19
C PHE A 51 -2.55 -0.49 -14.21
N GLY A 52 -3.13 0.69 -13.97
CA GLY A 52 -4.11 1.29 -14.86
C GLY A 52 -5.31 1.85 -14.13
N ILE A 53 -5.89 2.94 -14.64
CA ILE A 53 -7.18 3.41 -14.15
C ILE A 53 -8.28 2.50 -14.70
N PRO A 54 -9.08 1.82 -13.86
CA PRO A 54 -10.13 0.92 -14.33
C PRO A 54 -11.17 1.62 -15.18
N SER A 55 -11.80 0.89 -16.11
CA SER A 55 -12.86 1.43 -16.99
C SER A 55 -14.03 1.98 -16.17
N ARG A 56 -14.45 1.25 -15.14
CA ARG A 56 -15.37 1.69 -14.09
C ARG A 56 -14.55 2.11 -12.87
N THR A 57 -14.52 3.40 -12.57
CA THR A 57 -13.85 3.93 -11.37
C THR A 57 -14.83 4.82 -10.63
N VAL A 58 -14.76 4.78 -9.31
CA VAL A 58 -15.51 5.69 -8.44
C VAL A 58 -14.74 6.99 -8.19
N ASP A 59 -13.45 7.05 -8.52
CA ASP A 59 -12.59 8.20 -8.23
C ASP A 59 -12.74 9.35 -9.25
N ASN A 60 -13.80 9.34 -10.08
CA ASN A 60 -14.11 10.37 -11.07
C ASN A 60 -15.22 11.34 -10.65
N PHE A 61 -15.67 11.30 -9.39
CA PHE A 61 -16.81 12.09 -8.92
C PHE A 61 -16.57 13.61 -8.98
N LEU A 62 -15.34 14.06 -8.71
CA LEU A 62 -14.95 15.48 -8.82
C LEU A 62 -14.35 15.79 -10.19
N HIS A 63 -13.58 14.85 -10.74
CA HIS A 63 -12.85 14.99 -12.00
C HIS A 63 -13.36 13.95 -13.00
N GLY A 64 -14.05 14.41 -14.05
CA GLY A 64 -14.56 13.50 -15.09
C GLY A 64 -13.44 12.65 -15.73
N ASN A 65 -13.80 11.52 -16.34
CA ASN A 65 -12.85 10.51 -16.84
C ASN A 65 -11.70 11.06 -17.72
N ALA A 66 -11.99 12.00 -18.61
CA ALA A 66 -10.98 12.63 -19.47
C ALA A 66 -9.99 13.52 -18.69
N LYS A 67 -10.35 13.91 -17.47
CA LYS A 67 -9.56 14.76 -16.59
C LYS A 67 -8.68 14.02 -15.59
N LEU A 68 -8.87 12.70 -15.42
CA LEU A 68 -8.13 11.95 -14.40
C LEU A 68 -6.63 11.90 -14.71
N ARG A 69 -5.83 12.37 -13.74
CA ARG A 69 -4.37 12.30 -13.74
C ARG A 69 -3.88 11.90 -12.36
N VAL A 70 -3.03 10.87 -12.34
CA VAL A 70 -2.18 10.52 -11.20
C VAL A 70 -0.76 10.37 -11.73
N GLY A 71 0.23 10.87 -11.00
CA GLY A 71 1.63 10.71 -11.36
C GLY A 71 2.50 10.34 -10.17
N ALA A 72 3.71 9.87 -10.45
CA ALA A 72 4.72 9.66 -9.43
C ALA A 72 6.13 9.77 -10.01
N THR A 73 7.08 10.00 -9.11
CA THR A 73 8.50 9.73 -9.35
C THR A 73 8.84 8.42 -8.65
N LEU A 74 9.26 7.44 -9.43
CA LEU A 74 9.65 6.10 -8.99
C LEU A 74 11.17 5.98 -9.06
N MET A 75 11.76 5.18 -8.18
CA MET A 75 13.17 4.84 -8.18
C MET A 75 13.35 3.31 -8.06
N ASP A 76 14.24 2.73 -8.87
CA ASP A 76 14.60 1.31 -8.75
C ASP A 76 15.70 1.08 -7.70
N ASP A 77 16.16 -0.16 -7.56
CA ASP A 77 17.24 -0.54 -6.64
C ASP A 77 18.64 -0.08 -7.10
N ARG A 78 18.78 0.30 -8.37
CA ARG A 78 19.99 0.86 -8.98
C ARG A 78 20.04 2.38 -8.93
N GLY A 79 18.99 3.03 -8.43
CA GLY A 79 18.86 4.48 -8.35
C GLY A 79 18.36 5.14 -9.64
N GLN A 80 17.96 4.36 -10.65
CA GLN A 80 17.33 4.90 -11.86
C GLN A 80 15.95 5.44 -11.50
N ARG A 81 15.66 6.66 -11.96
CA ARG A 81 14.37 7.32 -11.75
C ARG A 81 13.49 7.25 -13.00
N LEU A 82 12.19 7.16 -12.76
CA LEU A 82 11.15 7.28 -13.77
C LEU A 82 10.04 8.18 -13.21
N THR A 83 9.82 9.33 -13.86
CA THR A 83 8.67 10.20 -13.55
C THR A 83 7.59 9.97 -14.59
N VAL A 84 6.42 9.52 -14.14
CA VAL A 84 5.29 9.14 -14.99
C VAL A 84 4.00 9.82 -14.54
N ILE A 85 3.15 10.14 -15.51
CA ILE A 85 1.76 10.55 -15.33
C ILE A 85 0.89 9.56 -16.07
N ARG A 86 -0.09 8.99 -15.37
CA ARG A 86 -1.10 8.13 -15.95
C ARG A 86 -2.42 8.86 -16.14
N ARG A 87 -2.98 8.67 -17.32
CA ARG A 87 -4.31 9.13 -17.74
C ARG A 87 -5.23 7.94 -17.96
N LYS A 88 -6.54 8.16 -17.80
CA LYS A 88 -7.53 7.11 -18.07
C LYS A 88 -7.76 6.91 -19.57
N ASN A 89 -7.92 8.03 -20.29
CA ASN A 89 -8.28 8.05 -21.70
C ASN A 89 -7.08 8.49 -22.56
N GLY A 90 -7.09 8.08 -23.83
CA GLY A 90 -6.06 8.43 -24.80
C GLY A 90 -5.48 7.21 -25.52
N LYS A 91 -4.71 7.47 -26.58
CA LYS A 91 -3.96 6.42 -27.31
C LYS A 91 -2.82 5.85 -26.46
N SER A 92 -2.07 6.73 -25.79
CA SER A 92 -1.16 6.36 -24.70
C SER A 92 -1.83 6.67 -23.37
N LYS A 93 -1.62 5.82 -22.38
CA LYS A 93 -2.10 6.03 -21.00
C LYS A 93 -0.99 6.52 -20.08
N LEU A 94 0.28 6.35 -20.44
CA LEU A 94 1.45 6.78 -19.67
C LEU A 94 2.21 7.89 -20.40
N HIS A 95 2.56 8.93 -19.67
CA HIS A 95 3.26 10.11 -20.17
C HIS A 95 4.37 10.51 -19.19
N ALA A 96 5.35 11.27 -19.67
CA ALA A 96 6.37 11.87 -18.84
C ALA A 96 5.81 13.03 -18.00
N GLU A 97 6.68 13.67 -17.22
CA GLU A 97 6.33 14.78 -16.32
C GLU A 97 5.67 15.97 -17.01
N ASP A 98 5.93 16.17 -18.30
CA ASP A 98 5.31 17.22 -19.12
C ASP A 98 3.82 16.96 -19.46
N ASP A 99 3.29 15.80 -19.03
CA ASP A 99 1.95 15.29 -19.36
C ASP A 99 1.70 15.27 -20.89
N LYS A 100 2.73 15.11 -21.72
CA LYS A 100 2.61 15.16 -23.18
C LYS A 100 3.38 14.04 -23.85
N THR A 101 4.61 13.82 -23.44
CA THR A 101 5.51 12.85 -24.06
C THR A 101 5.10 11.44 -23.63
N PRO A 102 4.66 10.55 -24.55
CA PRO A 102 4.29 9.18 -24.18
C PRO A 102 5.49 8.41 -23.60
N ILE A 103 5.23 7.59 -22.59
CA ILE A 103 6.20 6.65 -22.04
C ILE A 103 5.81 5.24 -22.46
N ASP A 104 6.80 4.45 -22.89
CA ASP A 104 6.64 3.03 -23.15
C ASP A 104 6.27 2.30 -21.84
N PRO A 105 5.11 1.61 -21.78
CA PRO A 105 4.71 0.84 -20.60
C PRO A 105 5.79 -0.12 -20.08
N SER A 106 6.64 -0.65 -20.96
CA SER A 106 7.73 -1.57 -20.59
C SER A 106 8.69 -0.97 -19.56
N GLN A 107 8.88 0.36 -19.54
CA GLN A 107 9.71 1.04 -18.56
C GLN A 107 9.13 0.94 -17.14
N LEU A 108 7.81 1.09 -17.01
CA LEU A 108 7.13 0.94 -15.72
C LEU A 108 7.07 -0.53 -15.30
N GLU A 109 6.82 -1.44 -16.24
CA GLU A 109 6.80 -2.89 -16.00
C GLU A 109 8.16 -3.40 -15.49
N GLN A 110 9.27 -2.91 -16.06
CA GLN A 110 10.61 -3.22 -15.57
C GLN A 110 10.81 -2.78 -14.11
N MET A 111 10.29 -1.61 -13.72
CA MET A 111 10.37 -1.18 -12.32
C MET A 111 9.53 -2.04 -11.38
N LEU A 112 8.38 -2.54 -11.84
CA LEU A 112 7.51 -3.42 -11.06
C LEU A 112 8.13 -4.80 -10.82
N GLY A 113 9.09 -5.23 -11.65
CA GLY A 113 9.84 -6.47 -11.43
C GLY A 113 8.97 -7.73 -11.41
N GLY A 114 7.88 -7.73 -12.19
CA GLY A 114 6.93 -8.84 -12.27
C GLY A 114 5.85 -8.86 -11.19
N ILE A 115 5.76 -7.84 -10.32
CA ILE A 115 4.64 -7.68 -9.40
C ILE A 115 3.42 -7.21 -10.18
N ASP A 116 2.33 -7.99 -10.13
CA ASP A 116 1.04 -7.63 -10.69
C ASP A 116 0.13 -6.91 -9.67
N GLU A 117 -1.04 -6.49 -10.15
CA GLU A 117 -2.02 -5.74 -9.34
C GLU A 117 -2.51 -6.56 -8.15
N ASP A 118 -2.80 -7.85 -8.35
CA ASP A 118 -3.28 -8.74 -7.30
C ASP A 118 -2.22 -8.94 -6.21
N ALA A 119 -0.97 -9.21 -6.57
CA ALA A 119 0.14 -9.34 -5.64
C ALA A 119 0.40 -8.02 -4.89
N PHE A 120 0.29 -6.88 -5.57
CA PHE A 120 0.38 -5.57 -4.92
C PHE A 120 -0.72 -5.37 -3.87
N HIS A 121 -1.97 -5.69 -4.21
CA HIS A 121 -3.09 -5.59 -3.28
C HIS A 121 -2.99 -6.60 -2.12
N HIS A 122 -2.52 -7.81 -2.33
CA HIS A 122 -2.28 -8.73 -1.21
C HIS A 122 -1.19 -8.22 -0.26
N ARG A 123 -0.14 -7.60 -0.81
CA ARG A 123 1.03 -7.14 -0.03
C ARG A 123 0.78 -5.83 0.73
N PHE A 124 0.00 -4.92 0.15
CA PHE A 124 -0.19 -3.54 0.66
C PHE A 124 -1.65 -3.16 0.91
N GLY A 125 -2.59 -4.03 0.55
CA GLY A 125 -4.02 -3.79 0.55
C GLY A 125 -4.73 -4.23 1.82
N LEU A 126 -4.17 -3.99 3.01
CA LEU A 126 -4.94 -3.97 4.25
C LEU A 126 -5.92 -2.77 4.24
N SER A 127 -6.86 -2.81 3.29
CA SER A 127 -8.00 -1.94 3.19
C SER A 127 -9.09 -2.48 4.12
N HIS A 128 -9.98 -1.60 4.58
CA HIS A 128 -11.08 -2.00 5.44
C HIS A 128 -11.95 -3.09 4.82
N GLU A 129 -12.21 -3.02 3.51
CA GLU A 129 -12.98 -4.03 2.77
C GLU A 129 -12.29 -5.40 2.75
N GLN A 130 -10.96 -5.44 2.55
CA GLN A 130 -10.21 -6.70 2.62
C GLN A 130 -10.06 -7.22 4.06
N LEU A 131 -10.03 -6.35 5.07
CA LEU A 131 -10.11 -6.76 6.47
C LEU A 131 -11.47 -7.39 6.81
N VAL A 132 -12.56 -6.83 6.29
CA VAL A 132 -13.91 -7.38 6.48
C VAL A 132 -14.09 -8.68 5.71
N ALA A 133 -13.69 -8.73 4.44
CA ALA A 133 -13.76 -9.94 3.61
C ALA A 133 -12.86 -11.06 4.16
N GLY A 134 -11.64 -10.72 4.59
CA GLY A 134 -10.75 -11.66 5.27
C GLY A 134 -11.31 -12.14 6.60
N GLY A 135 -11.92 -11.25 7.38
CA GLY A 135 -12.63 -11.61 8.62
C GLY A 135 -13.80 -12.57 8.37
N GLN A 136 -14.60 -12.34 7.32
CA GLN A 136 -15.67 -13.24 6.91
C GLN A 136 -15.12 -14.60 6.48
N ALA A 137 -14.06 -14.63 5.67
CA ALA A 137 -13.41 -15.88 5.27
C ALA A 137 -12.85 -16.67 6.48
N ILE A 138 -12.31 -15.99 7.51
CA ILE A 138 -11.84 -16.62 8.76
C ILE A 138 -13.00 -17.24 9.55
N LEU A 139 -14.12 -16.54 9.65
CA LEU A 139 -15.34 -17.04 10.31
C LEU A 139 -15.90 -18.28 9.60
N GLU A 140 -15.81 -18.31 8.28
CA GLU A 140 -16.25 -19.45 7.46
C GLU A 140 -15.26 -20.63 7.51
N SER A 141 -13.97 -20.37 7.68
CA SER A 141 -12.89 -21.38 7.66
C SER A 141 -12.41 -21.78 9.06
N LYS A 142 -13.33 -22.19 9.95
CA LYS A 142 -13.07 -22.85 11.26
C LYS A 142 -11.78 -22.38 11.98
N GLY A 143 -11.58 -21.06 12.08
CA GLY A 143 -10.67 -20.40 13.02
C GLY A 143 -9.17 -20.47 12.72
N GLU A 144 -8.55 -21.65 12.69
CA GLU A 144 -7.08 -21.76 12.72
C GLU A 144 -6.42 -21.55 11.35
N LEU A 145 -6.97 -22.18 10.30
CA LEU A 145 -6.38 -22.14 8.96
C LEU A 145 -6.54 -20.76 8.30
N GLY A 146 -7.66 -20.10 8.54
CA GLY A 146 -7.92 -18.74 8.06
C GLY A 146 -6.99 -17.70 8.69
N GLU A 147 -6.75 -17.77 10.01
CA GLU A 147 -5.83 -16.84 10.69
C GLU A 147 -4.38 -17.00 10.22
N ILE A 148 -3.92 -18.24 10.05
CA ILE A 148 -2.54 -18.53 9.60
C ILE A 148 -2.34 -18.05 8.15
N LEU A 149 -3.30 -18.31 7.27
CA LEU A 149 -3.23 -17.89 5.87
C LEU A 149 -3.29 -16.36 5.73
N PHE A 150 -4.15 -15.71 6.51
CA PHE A 150 -4.25 -14.24 6.56
C PHE A 150 -2.96 -13.59 7.09
N ALA A 151 -2.39 -14.13 8.16
CA ALA A 151 -1.13 -13.64 8.71
C ALA A 151 0.05 -13.83 7.73
N ALA A 152 0.06 -14.94 6.98
CA ALA A 152 1.06 -15.19 5.94
C ALA A 152 0.94 -14.22 4.76
N GLY A 153 -0.28 -13.94 4.27
CA GLY A 153 -0.54 -13.02 3.16
C GLY A 153 -0.20 -11.56 3.49
N ALA A 154 -0.51 -11.10 4.70
CA ALA A 154 -0.23 -9.73 5.14
C ALA A 154 1.23 -9.50 5.58
N GLY A 155 2.09 -10.53 5.59
CA GLY A 155 3.44 -10.46 6.16
C GLY A 155 3.47 -10.28 7.69
N VAL A 156 2.30 -10.36 8.35
CA VAL A 156 2.11 -10.21 9.80
C VAL A 156 2.45 -11.50 10.55
N GLY A 157 2.62 -12.64 9.85
CA GLY A 157 3.02 -13.91 10.45
C GLY A 157 4.33 -13.81 11.24
N ARG A 158 5.30 -13.02 10.74
CA ARG A 158 6.54 -12.73 11.48
C ARG A 158 6.29 -11.83 12.70
N LEU A 159 5.33 -10.92 12.63
CA LEU A 159 4.97 -10.04 13.75
C LEU A 159 4.25 -10.80 14.87
N LYS A 160 3.32 -11.71 14.54
CA LYS A 160 2.70 -12.63 15.50
C LYS A 160 3.73 -13.58 16.11
N ALA A 161 4.68 -14.10 15.32
CA ALA A 161 5.77 -14.93 15.84
C ALA A 161 6.66 -14.15 16.82
N ILE A 162 7.05 -12.91 16.48
CA ILE A 162 7.81 -12.03 17.39
C ILE A 162 6.99 -11.67 18.63
N GLN A 163 5.68 -11.41 18.49
CA GLN A 163 4.80 -11.16 19.64
C GLN A 163 4.72 -12.39 20.55
N PHE A 164 4.63 -13.59 19.98
CA PHE A 164 4.61 -14.84 20.73
C PHE A 164 5.96 -15.10 21.43
N GLU A 165 7.08 -14.80 20.78
CA GLU A 165 8.42 -14.83 21.40
C GLU A 165 8.52 -13.84 22.56
N LEU A 166 8.09 -12.58 22.37
CA LEU A 166 8.08 -11.56 23.44
C LEU A 166 7.16 -11.91 24.61
N GLU A 167 6.00 -12.51 24.34
CA GLU A 167 5.08 -12.97 25.37
C GLU A 167 5.64 -14.18 26.13
N ASN A 168 6.39 -15.07 25.47
CA ASN A 168 7.07 -16.18 26.12
C ASN A 168 8.26 -15.71 26.96
N GLU A 169 9.11 -14.81 26.42
CA GLU A 169 10.18 -14.17 27.18
C GLU A 169 9.62 -13.42 28.41
N SER A 170 8.50 -12.72 28.26
CA SER A 170 7.84 -12.06 29.39
C SER A 170 7.31 -13.07 30.42
N LYS A 171 6.80 -14.24 30.02
CA LYS A 171 6.33 -15.27 30.95
C LYS A 171 7.49 -15.94 31.68
N GLU A 172 8.62 -16.17 31.01
CA GLU A 172 9.83 -16.70 31.63
C GLU A 172 10.43 -15.71 32.65
N LEU A 173 10.50 -14.42 32.31
CA LEU A 173 10.97 -13.36 33.22
C LEU A 173 10.04 -13.14 34.43
N PHE A 174 8.74 -13.39 34.29
CA PHE A 174 7.77 -13.31 35.40
C PHE A 174 7.78 -14.55 36.32
N LEU A 175 8.24 -15.71 35.85
CA LEU A 175 8.41 -16.91 36.68
C LEU A 175 9.65 -16.84 37.59
N GLU A 176 10.71 -16.12 37.20
CA GLU A 176 11.93 -15.99 38.02
C GLU A 176 11.78 -15.15 39.31
N ARG A 177 10.69 -14.39 39.51
CA ARG A 177 10.50 -13.52 40.70
C ARG A 177 9.40 -13.97 41.67
N GLY A 178 8.93 -15.21 41.57
CA GLY A 178 7.81 -15.72 42.38
C GLY A 178 8.17 -16.83 43.38
N LYS A 179 9.06 -16.60 44.35
CA LYS A 179 8.97 -17.19 45.72
C LYS A 179 10.11 -16.72 46.64
N LYS A 180 9.79 -15.82 47.57
CA LYS A 180 10.46 -15.75 48.87
C LYS A 180 9.39 -15.61 49.95
N THR A 181 8.97 -16.74 50.51
CA THR A 181 8.13 -16.78 51.70
C THR A 181 9.02 -16.40 52.89
N ILE A 182 8.78 -15.25 53.52
CA ILE A 182 9.36 -14.92 54.82
C ILE A 182 8.32 -15.36 55.86
N ASN A 183 8.57 -16.49 56.51
CA ASN A 183 7.80 -16.91 57.68
C ASN A 183 8.32 -16.13 58.91
N SER A 184 7.40 -15.58 59.69
CA SER A 184 7.58 -15.09 61.06
C SER A 184 6.75 -15.93 62.02
#